data_AF-A0AAN8DXY1-F1
#
_entry.id   AF-A0AAN8DXY1-F1
#
_cell.length_a   1.000
_cell.length_b   1.000
_cell.length_c   1.000
_cell.angle_alpha   90.00
_cell.angle_beta   90.00
_cell.angle_gamma   90.00
#
_symmetry.space_group_name_H-M   'P 1'
#
loop_
_entity.id
_entity.type
_entity.pdbx_description
1 polymer ?
#
loop_
_entity_poly.entity_id
_entity_poly.type
_entity_poly.pdbx_seq_one_letter_code
_entity_poly.pdbx_strand_id
1 'polypeptide(L)'
;MSGPCISTRLTALMFLWKWLTLSLLQSWVTLGAGAADHAGAGFGGSGGRLGWLLSDKGPFHHSQEFVDFTERYQQGFTTKYKIYR
;
A
#
# COMPACT_ATOMS: atom_id res chain seq x y z
N MET A 1 -13.87 45.36 27.15
CA MET A 1 -14.78 44.19 27.16
C MET A 1 -14.43 43.23 26.02
N SER A 2 -13.24 42.61 26.05
CA SER A 2 -12.71 41.80 24.91
C SER A 2 -12.09 40.46 25.34
N GLY A 3 -12.28 40.03 26.59
CA GLY A 3 -11.77 38.76 27.11
C GLY A 3 -12.46 37.47 26.58
N PRO A 4 -13.81 37.40 26.45
CA PRO A 4 -14.47 36.12 26.16
C PRO A 4 -14.32 35.65 24.71
N CYS A 5 -14.13 36.57 23.75
CA CYS A 5 -14.07 36.24 22.32
C CYS A 5 -12.71 35.62 21.90
N ILE A 6 -11.65 35.89 22.66
CA ILE A 6 -10.32 35.33 22.40
C ILE A 6 -10.23 33.90 22.96
N SER A 7 -10.83 33.66 24.13
CA SER A 7 -10.88 32.34 24.77
C SER A 7 -11.68 31.31 23.93
N THR A 8 -12.81 31.71 23.34
CA THR A 8 -13.60 30.84 22.45
C THR A 8 -12.87 30.49 21.16
N ARG A 9 -12.08 31.41 20.61
CA ARG A 9 -11.27 31.15 19.41
C ARG A 9 -10.13 30.16 19.67
N LEU A 10 -9.43 30.29 20.80
CA LEU A 10 -8.33 29.39 21.16
C LEU A 10 -8.84 27.98 21.46
N THR A 11 -9.97 27.87 22.16
CA THR A 11 -10.60 26.57 22.44
C THR A 11 -11.08 25.90 21.14
N ALA A 12 -11.75 26.64 20.25
CA ALA A 12 -12.15 26.13 18.93
C ALA A 12 -10.95 25.64 18.11
N LEU A 13 -9.85 26.39 18.10
CA LEU A 13 -8.61 26.00 17.40
C LEU A 13 -8.00 24.72 18.00
N MET A 14 -7.97 24.60 19.33
CA MET A 14 -7.48 23.39 20.02
C MET A 14 -8.34 22.17 19.72
N PHE A 15 -9.66 22.33 19.65
CA PHE A 15 -10.56 21.24 19.25
C PHE A 15 -10.32 20.83 17.80
N LEU A 16 -10.29 21.79 16.86
CA LEU A 16 -10.04 21.53 15.45
C LEU A 16 -8.73 20.78 15.23
N TRP A 17 -7.66 21.20 15.92
CA TRP A 17 -6.37 20.53 15.87
C TRP A 17 -6.44 19.08 16.35
N LYS A 18 -7.15 18.83 17.46
CA LYS A 18 -7.31 17.48 18.02
C LYS A 18 -8.11 16.56 17.08
N TRP A 19 -9.13 17.11 16.41
CA TRP A 19 -9.89 16.37 15.39
C TRP A 19 -9.04 16.03 14.16
N LEU A 20 -8.20 16.97 13.70
CA LEU A 20 -7.32 16.76 12.56
C LEU A 20 -6.29 15.65 12.82
N THR A 21 -5.67 15.66 14.01
CA THR A 21 -4.69 14.62 14.36
C THR A 21 -5.33 13.24 14.51
N LEU A 22 -6.53 13.16 15.08
CA LEU A 22 -7.29 11.91 15.18
C LEU A 22 -7.72 11.39 13.80
N SER A 23 -8.16 12.27 12.89
CA SER A 23 -8.52 11.89 11.52
C SER A 23 -7.31 11.36 10.75
N LEU A 24 -6.14 12.00 10.90
CA LEU A 24 -4.91 11.54 10.25
C LEU A 24 -4.45 10.18 10.81
N LEU A 25 -4.58 9.98 12.13
CA LEU A 25 -4.27 8.70 12.76
C LEU A 25 -5.23 7.59 12.31
N GLN A 26 -6.53 7.87 12.20
CA GLN A 26 -7.51 6.93 11.65
C GLN A 26 -7.22 6.59 10.19
N SER A 27 -6.89 7.57 9.36
CA SER A 27 -6.50 7.36 7.96
C SER A 27 -5.30 6.42 7.84
N TRP A 28 -4.28 6.60 8.69
CA TRP A 28 -3.11 5.71 8.73
C TRP A 28 -3.48 4.27 9.10
N VAL A 29 -4.36 4.08 10.08
CA VAL A 29 -4.82 2.75 10.51
C VAL A 29 -5.70 2.08 9.46
N THR A 30 -6.61 2.84 8.83
CA THR A 30 -7.49 2.32 7.76
C THR A 30 -6.69 1.93 6.51
N LEU A 31 -5.68 2.72 6.14
CA LEU A 31 -4.82 2.40 4.99
C LEU A 31 -3.91 1.18 5.25
N GLY A 32 -3.48 0.98 6.50
CA GLY A 32 -2.69 -0.19 6.89
C GLY A 32 -3.46 -1.51 6.88
N ALA A 33 -4.79 -1.47 7.01
CA ALA A 33 -5.64 -2.66 7.00
C ALA A 33 -6.17 -3.02 5.58
N GLY A 34 -6.38 -2.03 4.70
CA GLY A 34 -6.95 -2.25 3.36
C GLY A 34 -5.99 -2.83 2.31
N ALA A 35 -4.68 -2.88 2.58
CA ALA A 35 -3.70 -3.42 1.64
C ALA A 35 -3.66 -4.96 1.59
N ALA A 36 -4.41 -5.65 2.45
CA ALA A 36 -4.38 -7.11 2.54
C ALA A 36 -5.37 -7.83 1.61
N ASP A 37 -6.43 -7.15 1.12
CA ASP A 37 -7.58 -7.84 0.51
C ASP A 37 -7.77 -7.64 -1.00
N HIS A 38 -6.95 -6.82 -1.66
CA HIS A 38 -7.00 -6.66 -3.13
C HIS A 38 -6.07 -7.63 -3.87
N ALA A 39 -6.18 -8.92 -3.55
CA ALA A 39 -5.51 -10.00 -4.29
C ALA A 39 -6.57 -10.85 -5.01
N GLY A 40 -7.09 -10.34 -6.13
CA GLY A 40 -8.10 -11.06 -6.91
C GLY A 40 -8.08 -10.68 -8.39
N ALA A 41 -7.34 -11.46 -9.19
CA ALA A 41 -7.71 -12.01 -10.52
C ALA A 41 -6.54 -12.05 -11.52
N GLY A 42 -6.11 -13.27 -11.87
CA GLY A 42 -5.19 -13.61 -12.98
C GLY A 42 -3.69 -13.48 -12.63
N PHE A 43 -2.77 -14.40 -12.92
CA PHE A 43 -2.76 -15.72 -13.55
C PHE A 43 -2.02 -16.67 -12.58
N GLY A 44 -2.50 -17.89 -12.36
CA GLY A 44 -1.67 -19.00 -11.88
C GLY A 44 -0.96 -18.85 -10.51
N GLY A 45 -1.74 -18.75 -9.43
CA GLY A 45 -1.38 -19.38 -8.16
C GLY A 45 -0.25 -18.77 -7.32
N SER A 46 -0.40 -17.52 -6.85
CA SER A 46 0.12 -17.05 -5.55
C SER A 46 -0.23 -15.57 -5.37
N GLY A 47 -1.47 -15.28 -5.02
CA GLY A 47 -1.86 -13.94 -4.53
C GLY A 47 -1.30 -13.68 -3.12
N GLY A 48 -0.01 -13.91 -2.90
CA GLY A 48 0.68 -13.62 -1.64
C GLY A 48 1.13 -12.16 -1.55
N ARG A 49 1.84 -11.81 -0.48
CA ARG A 49 2.39 -10.45 -0.20
C ARG A 49 3.19 -9.81 -1.36
N LEU A 50 3.61 -10.62 -2.33
CA LEU A 50 4.44 -10.21 -3.47
C LEU A 50 3.68 -10.20 -4.81
N GLY A 51 2.36 -10.43 -4.82
CA GLY A 51 1.57 -10.45 -6.06
C GLY A 51 1.64 -9.14 -6.86
N TRP A 52 1.82 -8.00 -6.19
CA TRP A 52 1.97 -6.68 -6.82
C TRP A 52 3.20 -6.57 -7.73
N LEU A 53 4.25 -7.35 -7.47
CA LEU A 53 5.46 -7.37 -8.29
C LEU A 53 5.22 -7.96 -9.67
N LEU A 54 4.26 -8.88 -9.77
CA LEU A 54 3.94 -9.64 -10.98
C LEU A 54 2.69 -9.11 -11.70
N SER A 55 2.09 -8.03 -11.19
CA SER A 55 0.93 -7.40 -11.83
C SER A 55 1.32 -6.73 -13.15
N ASP A 56 0.36 -6.55 -14.05
CA ASP A 56 0.51 -5.81 -15.31
C ASP A 56 0.97 -4.35 -15.13
N LYS A 57 0.82 -3.81 -13.92
CA LYS A 57 1.31 -2.48 -13.51
C LYS A 57 2.52 -2.54 -12.58
N GLY A 58 3.12 -3.72 -12.40
CA GLY A 58 4.25 -3.96 -11.54
C GLY A 58 5.56 -3.43 -12.13
N PRO A 59 6.59 -3.18 -11.29
CA PRO A 59 7.86 -2.61 -11.71
C PRO A 59 8.62 -3.48 -12.73
N PHE A 60 8.33 -4.79 -12.78
CA PHE A 60 9.00 -5.74 -13.66
C PHE A 60 8.28 -5.96 -14.99
N HIS A 61 7.02 -5.54 -15.13
CA HIS A 61 6.20 -5.88 -16.30
C HIS A 61 6.77 -5.36 -17.63
N HIS A 62 7.54 -4.25 -17.60
CA HIS A 62 8.18 -3.67 -18.78
C HIS A 62 9.64 -4.11 -18.97
N SER A 63 10.20 -4.91 -18.06
CA SER A 63 11.59 -5.36 -18.19
C SER A 63 11.67 -6.51 -19.19
N GLN A 64 12.68 -6.46 -20.06
CA GLN A 64 12.87 -7.50 -21.07
C GLN A 64 13.14 -8.86 -20.41
N GLU A 65 13.90 -8.86 -19.30
CA GLU A 65 14.23 -10.08 -18.56
C GLU A 65 12.99 -10.75 -17.97
N PHE A 66 11.99 -9.97 -17.56
CA PHE A 66 10.74 -10.50 -17.03
C PHE A 66 9.90 -11.15 -18.13
N VAL A 67 9.82 -10.53 -19.30
CA VAL A 67 9.12 -11.09 -20.47
C VAL A 67 9.77 -12.41 -20.89
N ASP A 68 11.10 -12.41 -21.05
CA ASP A 68 11.88 -13.60 -21.40
C ASP A 68 11.72 -14.71 -20.35
N PHE A 69 11.71 -14.35 -19.07
CA PHE A 69 11.50 -15.31 -17.98
C PHE A 69 10.09 -15.89 -18.00
N THR A 70 9.08 -15.05 -18.28
CA THR A 70 7.67 -15.47 -18.34
C THR A 70 7.44 -16.46 -19.48
N GLU A 71 8.04 -16.22 -20.65
CA GLU A 71 7.97 -17.15 -21.78
C GLU A 71 8.58 -18.51 -21.41
N ARG A 72 9.78 -18.52 -20.81
CA ARG A 72 10.42 -19.77 -20.35
C ARG A 72 9.64 -20.44 -19.23
N TYR A 73 9.03 -19.67 -18.35
CA TYR A 73 8.18 -20.19 -17.29
C TYR A 73 6.95 -20.92 -17.86
N GLN A 74 6.32 -20.38 -18.91
CA GLN A 74 5.24 -21.06 -19.63
C GLN A 74 5.70 -22.36 -20.30
N GLN A 75 6.96 -22.43 -20.70
CA GLN A 75 7.60 -23.66 -21.21
C GLN A 75 7.97 -24.65 -20.09
N GLY A 76 7.71 -24.32 -18.82
CA GLY A 76 7.95 -25.18 -17.64
C GLY A 76 9.32 -24.98 -16.99
N PHE A 77 10.13 -24.02 -17.43
CA PHE A 77 11.40 -23.71 -16.77
C PHE A 77 11.15 -22.95 -15.46
N THR A 78 11.79 -23.40 -14.39
CA THR A 78 11.75 -22.70 -13.10
C THR A 78 13.15 -22.59 -12.53
N THR A 79 13.43 -21.49 -11.82
CA THR A 79 14.71 -21.31 -11.16
C THR A 79 14.53 -21.11 -9.67
N LYS A 80 15.25 -21.90 -8.88
CA LYS A 80 15.22 -21.84 -7.42
C LYS A 80 16.55 -21.32 -6.91
N TYR A 81 16.50 -20.22 -6.17
CA TYR A 81 17.67 -19.62 -5.52
C TYR A 81 17.54 -19.68 -4.00
N LYS A 82 18.67 -19.74 -3.30
CA LYS A 82 18.74 -19.56 -1.85
C LYS A 82 19.48 -18.25 -1.57
N ILE A 83 18.87 -17.38 -0.77
CA ILE A 83 19.48 -16.13 -0.32
C ILE A 83 19.97 -16.36 1.10
N TYR A 84 21.27 -16.24 1.32
CA TYR A 84 21.87 -16.26 2.66
C TYR A 84 21.99 -14.83 3.18
N ARG A 85 21.81 -14.65 4.49
CA ARG A 85 21.98 -13.38 5.20
C ARG A 85 22.83 -13.63 6.44
#